data_AF-A0A968UFA9-F1
#
_entry.id   AF-A0A968UFA9-F1
#
_cell.length_a   1.000
_cell.length_b   1.000
_cell.length_c   1.000
_cell.angle_alpha   90.00
_cell.angle_beta   90.00
_cell.angle_gamma   90.00
#
_symmetry.space_group_name_H-M   'P 1'
#
loop_
_entity.id
_entity.type
_entity.pdbx_description
1 polymer ?
#
loop_
_entity_poly.entity_id
_entity_poly.type
_entity_poly.pdbx_seq_one_letter_code
_entity_poly.pdbx_strand_id
1 'polypeptide(L)'
;MEKKRSTCYRRAISSQPDLIEAYWRLGEILLRIGNYQAAEACCREGLKVNPRLGRSYFLLGKVFYQLQQWQPALTCYQKAVELEPNNADMQYNLGEVCARQQLWDNAVSAYRQAIELKPDFVWSHYNLGEALAKSEQWDEAAKAYQIAQKLAPNLPEVRQKIGKVLHQRARSSRKETLNYSLKQIEEHPVYQGQTEIKPTNGRRLGNKTILVIDAYPPSQDQEPGAQRLWQLMQIFKQLGFHVIFVPDNGG
;
A
#
# COMPACT_ATOMS: atom_id res chain seq x y z
N MET A 1 -16.83 13.32 32.68
CA MET A 1 -17.09 11.99 33.29
C MET A 1 -15.83 11.12 33.42
N GLU A 2 -14.90 11.16 32.46
CA GLU A 2 -13.70 10.31 32.44
C GLU A 2 -12.75 10.51 33.62
N LYS A 3 -12.54 11.76 34.07
CA LYS A 3 -11.73 12.06 35.27
C LYS A 3 -12.26 11.42 36.56
N LYS A 4 -13.59 11.30 36.73
CA LYS A 4 -14.17 10.61 37.89
C LYS A 4 -13.92 9.11 37.83
N ARG A 5 -14.04 8.51 36.63
CA ARG A 5 -13.79 7.08 36.41
C ARG A 5 -12.32 6.71 36.65
N SER A 6 -11.36 7.53 36.19
CA SER A 6 -9.94 7.27 36.45
C SER A 6 -9.61 7.30 37.95
N THR A 7 -10.23 8.20 38.73
CA THR A 7 -10.09 8.21 40.18
C THR A 7 -10.64 6.94 40.84
N CYS A 8 -11.78 6.41 40.37
CA CYS A 8 -12.33 5.14 40.86
C CYS A 8 -11.37 3.97 40.61
N TYR A 9 -10.81 3.83 39.41
CA TYR A 9 -9.87 2.75 39.11
C TYR A 9 -8.55 2.87 39.86
N ARG A 10 -8.04 4.09 40.09
CA ARG A 10 -6.87 4.29 40.96
C ARG A 10 -7.13 3.80 42.38
N ARG A 11 -8.29 4.13 42.94
CA ARG A 11 -8.69 3.62 44.27
C ARG A 11 -8.82 2.10 44.27
N ALA A 12 -9.40 1.52 43.23
CA ALA A 12 -9.52 0.06 43.10
C ALA A 12 -8.15 -0.63 43.09
N ILE A 13 -7.18 -0.10 42.35
CA ILE A 13 -5.79 -0.59 42.34
C ILE A 13 -5.15 -0.45 43.73
N SER A 14 -5.36 0.68 44.42
CA SER A 14 -4.84 0.87 45.78
C SER A 14 -5.43 -0.10 46.81
N SER A 15 -6.70 -0.49 46.64
CA SER A 15 -7.37 -1.44 47.54
C SER A 15 -7.11 -2.90 47.17
N GLN A 16 -6.95 -3.20 45.88
CA GLN A 16 -6.73 -4.54 45.34
C GLN A 16 -5.67 -4.45 44.22
N PRO A 17 -4.38 -4.54 44.57
CA PRO A 17 -3.29 -4.43 43.60
C PRO A 17 -3.29 -5.50 42.52
N ASP A 18 -3.92 -6.65 42.77
CA ASP A 18 -4.01 -7.78 41.84
C ASP A 18 -5.20 -7.69 40.88
N LEU A 19 -6.02 -6.63 40.97
CA LEU A 19 -7.16 -6.42 40.08
C LEU A 19 -6.71 -5.96 38.69
N ILE A 20 -6.33 -6.93 37.85
CA ILE A 20 -5.77 -6.74 36.51
C ILE A 20 -6.70 -5.86 35.63
N GLU A 21 -8.01 -6.01 35.77
CA GLU A 21 -9.00 -5.25 35.01
C GLU A 21 -8.88 -3.75 35.24
N ALA A 22 -8.55 -3.35 36.47
CA ALA A 22 -8.46 -1.93 36.82
C ALA A 22 -7.29 -1.25 36.09
N TYR A 23 -6.18 -1.95 35.86
CA TYR A 23 -5.01 -1.39 35.18
C TYR A 23 -5.29 -1.07 33.72
N TRP A 24 -5.81 -2.03 32.94
CA TRP A 24 -6.05 -1.76 31.53
C TRP A 24 -7.23 -0.79 31.34
N ARG A 25 -8.26 -0.84 32.19
CA ARG A 25 -9.37 0.14 32.16
C ARG A 25 -8.88 1.55 32.47
N LEU A 26 -7.99 1.70 33.46
CA LEU A 26 -7.37 2.98 33.77
C LEU A 26 -6.47 3.45 32.64
N GLY A 27 -5.63 2.58 32.08
CA GLY A 27 -4.78 2.86 30.92
C GLY A 27 -5.58 3.36 29.71
N GLU A 28 -6.69 2.71 29.40
CA GLU A 28 -7.60 3.14 28.32
C GLU A 28 -8.18 4.55 28.55
N ILE A 29 -8.60 4.86 29.79
CA ILE A 29 -9.11 6.19 30.13
C ILE A 29 -7.99 7.24 30.04
N LEU A 30 -6.79 6.94 30.54
CA LEU A 30 -5.66 7.86 30.50
C LEU A 30 -5.23 8.17 29.06
N LEU A 31 -5.25 7.16 28.18
CA LEU A 31 -5.01 7.31 26.75
C LEU A 31 -6.03 8.27 26.12
N ARG A 32 -7.33 8.12 26.41
CA ARG A 32 -8.38 9.02 25.89
C ARG A 32 -8.25 10.46 26.36
N ILE A 33 -7.79 10.66 27.60
CA ILE A 33 -7.51 11.98 28.17
C ILE A 33 -6.22 12.60 27.57
N GLY A 34 -5.40 11.82 26.86
CA GLY A 34 -4.14 12.25 26.29
C GLY A 34 -2.96 12.23 27.28
N ASN A 35 -3.14 11.61 28.46
CA ASN A 35 -2.06 11.45 29.44
C ASN A 35 -1.28 10.15 29.14
N TYR A 36 -0.44 10.22 28.12
CA TYR A 36 0.29 9.07 27.57
C TYR A 36 1.29 8.48 28.57
N GLN A 37 1.98 9.31 29.34
CA GLN A 37 2.97 8.88 30.34
C GLN A 37 2.30 8.06 31.45
N ALA A 38 1.18 8.54 31.98
CA ALA A 38 0.44 7.79 33.00
C ALA A 38 -0.19 6.53 32.42
N ALA A 39 -0.65 6.56 31.16
CA ALA A 39 -1.20 5.39 30.48
C ALA A 39 -0.14 4.29 30.31
N GLU A 40 1.08 4.65 29.86
CA GLU A 40 2.20 3.72 29.76
C GLU A 40 2.53 3.09 31.12
N ALA A 41 2.74 3.92 32.15
CA ALA A 41 3.06 3.43 33.49
C ALA A 41 2.00 2.45 34.00
N CYS A 42 0.72 2.80 33.83
CA CYS A 42 -0.39 1.94 34.23
C CYS A 42 -0.42 0.60 33.48
N CYS A 43 -0.16 0.60 32.17
CA CYS A 43 -0.09 -0.64 31.39
C CYS A 43 1.10 -1.51 31.83
N ARG A 44 2.26 -0.90 32.11
CA ARG A 44 3.45 -1.63 32.60
C ARG A 44 3.23 -2.26 33.97
N GLU A 45 2.58 -1.56 34.90
CA GLU A 45 2.21 -2.15 36.20
C GLU A 45 1.23 -3.32 36.02
N GLY A 46 0.21 -3.16 35.16
CA GLY A 46 -0.71 -4.27 34.84
C GLY A 46 0.01 -5.49 34.25
N LEU A 47 1.05 -5.29 33.44
CA LEU A 47 1.88 -6.37 32.89
C LEU A 47 2.79 -7.03 33.92
N LYS A 48 3.17 -6.35 35.02
CA LYS A 48 3.89 -6.99 36.14
C LYS A 48 2.99 -7.98 36.88
N VAL A 49 1.70 -7.64 37.02
CA VAL A 49 0.69 -8.51 37.66
C VAL A 49 0.33 -9.68 36.74
N ASN A 50 0.07 -9.41 35.46
CA ASN A 50 -0.21 -10.46 34.48
C ASN A 50 0.49 -10.19 33.12
N PRO A 51 1.62 -10.86 32.86
CA PRO A 51 2.37 -10.71 31.60
C PRO A 51 1.67 -11.29 30.36
N ARG A 52 0.58 -12.04 30.51
CA ARG A 52 -0.15 -12.68 29.40
C ARG A 52 -1.43 -11.94 29.02
N LEU A 53 -1.57 -10.67 29.43
CA LEU A 53 -2.74 -9.86 29.08
C LEU A 53 -2.54 -9.13 27.75
N GLY A 54 -3.10 -9.67 26.66
CA GLY A 54 -3.01 -9.09 25.31
C GLY A 54 -3.52 -7.65 25.26
N ARG A 55 -4.63 -7.36 25.95
CA ARG A 55 -5.18 -6.00 26.06
C ARG A 55 -4.24 -4.95 26.65
N SER A 56 -3.37 -5.32 27.60
CA SER A 56 -2.37 -4.39 28.15
C SER A 56 -1.30 -4.05 27.13
N TYR A 57 -0.81 -5.05 26.37
CA TYR A 57 0.10 -4.80 25.26
C TYR A 57 -0.55 -3.97 24.16
N PHE A 58 -1.82 -4.22 23.83
CA PHE A 58 -2.55 -3.42 22.86
C PHE A 58 -2.65 -1.95 23.28
N LEU A 59 -3.01 -1.67 24.54
CA LEU A 59 -3.07 -0.29 25.04
C LEU A 59 -1.70 0.37 25.06
N LEU A 60 -0.65 -0.34 25.46
CA LEU A 60 0.72 0.15 25.42
C LEU A 60 1.17 0.46 23.99
N GLY A 61 0.80 -0.39 23.03
CA GLY A 61 1.03 -0.16 21.60
C GLY A 61 0.33 1.12 21.11
N LYS A 62 -0.91 1.37 21.55
CA LYS A 62 -1.62 2.63 21.25
C LYS A 62 -0.94 3.84 21.85
N VAL A 63 -0.42 3.73 23.07
CA VAL A 63 0.36 4.82 23.70
C VAL A 63 1.60 5.13 22.84
N PHE A 64 2.39 4.13 22.48
CA PHE A 64 3.57 4.33 21.65
C PHE A 64 3.23 4.87 20.26
N TYR A 65 2.11 4.42 19.67
CA TYR A 65 1.64 4.96 18.39
C TYR A 65 1.31 6.46 18.48
N GLN A 66 0.63 6.91 19.55
CA GLN A 66 0.36 8.34 19.78
C GLN A 66 1.64 9.15 19.99
N LEU A 67 2.65 8.54 20.61
CA LEU A 67 3.98 9.12 20.78
C LEU A 67 4.87 9.00 19.53
N GLN A 68 4.35 8.45 18.41
CA GLN A 68 5.07 8.20 17.17
C GLN A 68 6.29 7.28 17.31
N GLN A 69 6.31 6.45 18.36
CA GLN A 69 7.34 5.44 18.60
C GLN A 69 6.94 4.15 17.89
N TRP A 70 7.22 4.09 16.58
CA TRP A 70 6.70 3.03 15.71
C TRP A 70 7.22 1.63 16.07
N GLN A 71 8.53 1.51 16.34
CA GLN A 71 9.12 0.21 16.67
C GLN A 71 8.60 -0.37 18.00
N PRO A 72 8.54 0.40 19.11
CA PRO A 72 7.88 -0.05 20.35
C PRO A 72 6.40 -0.39 20.16
N ALA A 73 5.66 0.40 19.36
CA ALA A 73 4.25 0.13 19.06
C ALA A 73 4.10 -1.19 18.30
N LEU A 74 4.95 -1.46 17.31
CA LEU A 74 4.97 -2.71 16.56
C LEU A 74 5.19 -3.91 17.47
N THR A 75 6.21 -3.89 18.32
CA THR A 75 6.48 -4.98 19.26
C THR A 75 5.30 -5.24 20.19
N CYS A 76 4.65 -4.18 20.69
CA CYS A 76 3.48 -4.31 21.55
C CYS A 76 2.28 -4.90 20.80
N TYR A 77 1.98 -4.43 19.59
CA TYR A 77 0.86 -4.97 18.81
C TYR A 77 1.09 -6.40 18.35
N GLN A 78 2.32 -6.79 17.99
CA GLN A 78 2.67 -8.18 17.70
C GLN A 78 2.39 -9.08 18.91
N LYS A 79 2.80 -8.66 20.12
CA LYS A 79 2.53 -9.42 21.34
C LYS A 79 1.04 -9.48 21.67
N ALA A 80 0.30 -8.40 21.43
CA ALA A 80 -1.14 -8.37 21.63
C ALA A 80 -1.87 -9.38 20.71
N VAL A 81 -1.52 -9.41 19.41
CA VAL A 81 -2.07 -10.35 18.44
C VAL A 81 -1.65 -11.79 18.72
N GLU A 82 -0.41 -12.02 19.19
CA GLU A 82 0.04 -13.36 19.62
C GLU A 82 -0.83 -13.92 20.77
N LEU A 83 -1.20 -13.07 21.72
CA LEU A 83 -2.00 -13.45 22.89
C LEU A 83 -3.51 -13.51 22.59
N GLU A 84 -4.01 -12.65 21.70
CA GLU A 84 -5.42 -12.54 21.33
C GLU A 84 -5.59 -12.47 19.80
N PRO A 85 -5.35 -13.58 19.06
CA PRO A 85 -5.30 -13.57 17.60
C PRO A 85 -6.64 -13.26 16.92
N ASN A 86 -7.75 -13.55 17.60
CA ASN A 86 -9.12 -13.38 17.09
C ASN A 86 -9.70 -11.98 17.36
N ASN A 87 -8.85 -10.96 17.46
CA ASN A 87 -9.25 -9.59 17.71
C ASN A 87 -8.98 -8.68 16.49
N ALA A 88 -10.05 -8.32 15.78
CA ALA A 88 -9.96 -7.52 14.56
C ALA A 88 -9.31 -6.14 14.78
N ASP A 89 -9.58 -5.50 15.92
CA ASP A 89 -9.01 -4.19 16.23
C ASP A 89 -7.49 -4.28 16.44
N MET A 90 -7.01 -5.35 17.08
CA MET A 90 -5.57 -5.57 17.28
C MET A 90 -4.86 -5.82 15.95
N GLN A 91 -5.43 -6.64 15.08
CA GLN A 91 -4.93 -6.88 13.72
C GLN A 91 -4.90 -5.61 12.89
N TYR A 92 -5.96 -4.80 12.95
CA TYR A 92 -6.03 -3.52 12.26
C TYR A 92 -4.92 -2.56 12.71
N ASN A 93 -4.73 -2.39 14.03
CA ASN A 93 -3.69 -1.50 14.56
C ASN A 93 -2.26 -2.01 14.28
N LEU A 94 -2.07 -3.34 14.22
CA LEU A 94 -0.83 -3.94 13.73
C LEU A 94 -0.57 -3.56 12.27
N GLY A 95 -1.61 -3.63 11.42
CA GLY A 95 -1.54 -3.16 10.04
C GLY A 95 -1.19 -1.67 9.94
N GLU A 96 -1.79 -0.83 10.79
CA GLU A 96 -1.52 0.62 10.82
C GLU A 96 -0.06 0.92 11.15
N VAL A 97 0.52 0.30 12.18
CA VAL A 97 1.92 0.55 12.53
C VAL A 97 2.90 0.00 11.49
N CYS A 98 2.57 -1.13 10.86
CA CYS A 98 3.35 -1.66 9.74
C CYS A 98 3.35 -0.68 8.56
N ALA A 99 2.19 -0.11 8.22
CA ALA A 99 2.05 0.89 7.17
C ALA A 99 2.84 2.18 7.49
N ARG A 100 2.85 2.63 8.76
CA ARG A 100 3.68 3.78 9.20
C ARG A 100 5.16 3.55 8.99
N GLN A 101 5.62 2.30 9.14
CA GLN A 101 7.01 1.89 8.92
C GLN A 101 7.28 1.45 7.48
N GLN A 102 6.32 1.61 6.56
CA GLN A 102 6.43 1.18 5.17
C GLN A 102 6.68 -0.32 4.99
N LEU A 103 6.33 -1.12 5.99
CA LEU A 103 6.33 -2.59 5.93
C LEU A 103 5.05 -3.06 5.26
N TRP A 104 4.93 -2.77 3.95
CA TRP A 104 3.67 -2.88 3.21
C TRP A 104 3.10 -4.30 3.20
N ASP A 105 3.94 -5.33 3.00
CA ASP A 105 3.48 -6.72 2.97
C ASP A 105 2.94 -7.19 4.34
N ASN A 106 3.60 -6.78 5.43
CA ASN A 106 3.12 -7.04 6.78
C ASN A 106 1.81 -6.31 7.06
N ALA A 107 1.66 -5.08 6.57
CA ALA A 107 0.42 -4.32 6.68
C ALA A 107 -0.71 -5.01 5.91
N VAL A 108 -0.47 -5.48 4.68
CA VAL A 108 -1.44 -6.24 3.87
C VAL A 108 -1.90 -7.49 4.61
N SER A 109 -0.97 -8.28 5.17
CA SER A 109 -1.30 -9.49 5.93
C SER A 109 -2.19 -9.18 7.14
N ALA A 110 -1.81 -8.19 7.95
CA ALA A 110 -2.57 -7.80 9.13
C ALA A 110 -3.96 -7.24 8.80
N TYR A 111 -4.09 -6.42 7.74
CA TYR A 111 -5.39 -5.92 7.30
C TYR A 111 -6.30 -7.02 6.75
N ARG A 112 -5.74 -8.01 6.02
CA ARG A 112 -6.52 -9.18 5.57
C ARG A 112 -7.06 -9.98 6.76
N GLN A 113 -6.24 -10.23 7.79
CA GLN A 113 -6.70 -10.89 9.02
C GLN A 113 -7.77 -10.05 9.75
N ALA A 114 -7.62 -8.73 9.81
CA ALA A 114 -8.64 -7.84 10.37
C ALA A 114 -9.97 -7.92 9.60
N ILE A 115 -9.92 -8.04 8.26
CA ILE A 115 -11.09 -8.19 7.39
C ILE A 115 -11.74 -9.56 7.59
N GLU A 116 -10.97 -10.64 7.72
CA GLU A 116 -11.50 -11.97 8.00
C GLU A 116 -12.30 -12.00 9.31
N LEU A 117 -11.78 -11.35 10.35
CA LEU A 117 -12.44 -11.26 11.65
C LEU A 117 -13.62 -10.27 11.66
N LYS A 118 -13.54 -9.19 10.86
CA LYS A 118 -14.57 -8.16 10.77
C LYS A 118 -14.72 -7.62 9.34
N PRO A 119 -15.51 -8.33 8.50
CA PRO A 119 -15.62 -8.02 7.07
C PRO A 119 -16.27 -6.66 6.75
N ASP A 120 -17.07 -6.13 7.66
CA ASP A 120 -17.82 -4.88 7.50
C ASP A 120 -17.01 -3.64 7.92
N PHE A 121 -15.79 -3.81 8.44
CA PHE A 121 -14.98 -2.67 8.86
C PHE A 121 -14.32 -1.96 7.67
N VAL A 122 -14.97 -0.86 7.26
CA VAL A 122 -14.59 -0.01 6.11
C VAL A 122 -13.10 0.35 6.09
N TRP A 123 -12.54 0.74 7.24
CA TRP A 123 -11.16 1.22 7.31
C TRP A 123 -10.12 0.14 7.06
N SER A 124 -10.40 -1.13 7.38
CA SER A 124 -9.49 -2.23 7.02
C SER A 124 -9.40 -2.39 5.50
N HIS A 125 -10.53 -2.32 4.77
CA HIS A 125 -10.54 -2.39 3.31
C HIS A 125 -9.84 -1.18 2.67
N TYR A 126 -10.11 0.02 3.20
CA TYR A 126 -9.46 1.24 2.70
C TYR A 126 -7.95 1.20 2.90
N ASN A 127 -7.47 0.86 4.10
CA ASN A 127 -6.05 0.79 4.41
C ASN A 127 -5.35 -0.40 3.73
N LEU A 128 -6.06 -1.51 3.50
CA LEU A 128 -5.58 -2.60 2.64
C LEU A 128 -5.33 -2.09 1.22
N GLY A 129 -6.26 -1.32 0.66
CA GLY A 129 -6.09 -0.69 -0.65
C GLY A 129 -4.86 0.24 -0.71
N GLU A 130 -4.59 1.01 0.35
CA GLU A 130 -3.40 1.87 0.42
C GLU A 130 -2.11 1.04 0.47
N ALA A 131 -2.06 0.01 1.31
CA ALA A 131 -0.90 -0.86 1.43
C ALA A 131 -0.61 -1.62 0.11
N LEU A 132 -1.64 -2.18 -0.52
CA LEU A 132 -1.52 -2.87 -1.81
C LEU A 132 -1.06 -1.92 -2.92
N ALA A 133 -1.58 -0.69 -2.96
CA ALA A 133 -1.13 0.31 -3.92
C ALA A 133 0.34 0.71 -3.72
N LYS A 134 0.83 0.69 -2.46
CA LYS A 134 2.25 0.94 -2.15
C LYS A 134 3.15 -0.25 -2.52
N SER A 135 2.62 -1.46 -2.48
CA SER A 135 3.28 -2.67 -3.02
C SER A 135 3.04 -2.88 -4.53
N GLU A 136 2.51 -1.88 -5.25
CA GLU A 136 2.21 -1.94 -6.69
C GLU A 136 1.23 -3.06 -7.12
N GLN A 137 0.48 -3.62 -6.19
CA GLN A 137 -0.56 -4.64 -6.44
C GLN A 137 -1.87 -3.96 -6.86
N TRP A 138 -1.84 -3.32 -8.03
CA TRP A 138 -2.87 -2.37 -8.46
C TRP A 138 -4.28 -2.98 -8.56
N ASP A 139 -4.39 -4.21 -9.05
CA ASP A 139 -5.68 -4.87 -9.21
C ASP A 139 -6.37 -5.17 -7.88
N GLU A 140 -5.62 -5.68 -6.92
CA GLU A 140 -6.15 -5.97 -5.59
C GLU A 140 -6.44 -4.68 -4.82
N ALA A 141 -5.59 -3.66 -4.96
CA ALA A 141 -5.83 -2.35 -4.37
C ALA A 141 -7.15 -1.75 -4.84
N ALA A 142 -7.43 -1.81 -6.15
CA ALA A 142 -8.69 -1.32 -6.71
C ALA A 142 -9.90 -2.07 -6.14
N LYS A 143 -9.83 -3.40 -6.02
CA LYS A 143 -10.89 -4.22 -5.42
C LYS A 143 -11.14 -3.83 -3.96
N ALA A 144 -10.07 -3.68 -3.16
CA ALA A 144 -10.17 -3.30 -1.75
C ALA A 144 -10.87 -1.93 -1.58
N TYR A 145 -10.47 -0.92 -2.37
CA TYR A 145 -11.15 0.37 -2.36
C TYR A 145 -12.60 0.30 -2.82
N GLN A 146 -12.91 -0.52 -3.83
CA GLN A 146 -14.30 -0.70 -4.29
C GLN A 146 -15.17 -1.32 -3.19
N ILE A 147 -14.64 -2.26 -2.40
CA ILE A 147 -15.36 -2.82 -1.25
C ILE A 147 -15.56 -1.73 -0.19
N ALA A 148 -14.52 -0.97 0.16
CA ALA A 148 -14.63 0.15 1.09
C ALA A 148 -15.69 1.18 0.64
N GLN A 149 -15.74 1.49 -0.66
CA GLN A 149 -16.75 2.37 -1.25
C GLN A 149 -18.17 1.78 -1.17
N LYS A 150 -18.34 0.47 -1.39
CA LYS A 150 -19.65 -0.20 -1.25
C LYS A 150 -20.15 -0.15 0.19
N LEU A 151 -19.26 -0.40 1.16
CA LEU A 151 -19.58 -0.36 2.58
C LEU A 151 -19.86 1.07 3.07
N ALA A 152 -19.16 2.06 2.53
CA ALA A 152 -19.35 3.48 2.84
C ALA A 152 -19.35 4.34 1.55
N PRO A 153 -20.51 4.54 0.90
CA PRO A 153 -20.61 5.29 -0.36
C PRO A 153 -20.13 6.74 -0.29
N ASN A 154 -20.18 7.34 0.91
CA ASN A 154 -19.73 8.70 1.20
C ASN A 154 -18.30 8.79 1.74
N LEU A 155 -17.52 7.70 1.67
CA LEU A 155 -16.13 7.69 2.12
C LEU A 155 -15.33 8.73 1.31
N PRO A 156 -14.73 9.74 1.95
CA PRO A 156 -13.98 10.77 1.25
C PRO A 156 -12.84 10.15 0.44
N GLU A 157 -12.54 10.75 -0.71
CA GLU A 157 -11.35 10.46 -1.53
C GLU A 157 -11.24 9.03 -2.13
N VAL A 158 -12.07 8.06 -1.74
CA VAL A 158 -11.95 6.66 -2.21
C VAL A 158 -12.07 6.55 -3.74
N ARG A 159 -12.96 7.33 -4.36
CA ARG A 159 -13.08 7.39 -5.84
C ARG A 159 -11.80 7.89 -6.50
N GLN A 160 -11.15 8.89 -5.91
CA GLN A 160 -9.89 9.41 -6.42
C GLN A 160 -8.78 8.37 -6.26
N LYS A 161 -8.74 7.62 -5.15
CA LYS A 161 -7.79 6.53 -4.93
C LYS A 161 -7.97 5.41 -5.96
N ILE A 162 -9.21 4.99 -6.23
CA ILE A 162 -9.53 4.02 -7.30
C ILE A 162 -9.01 4.52 -8.65
N GLY A 163 -9.33 5.76 -9.02
CA GLY A 163 -8.87 6.35 -10.28
C GLY A 163 -7.34 6.39 -10.42
N LYS A 164 -6.63 6.77 -9.34
CA LYS A 164 -5.17 6.76 -9.29
C LYS A 164 -4.60 5.35 -9.50
N VAL A 165 -5.14 4.35 -8.81
CA VAL A 165 -4.68 2.96 -8.92
C VAL A 165 -4.94 2.38 -10.31
N LEU A 166 -6.13 2.61 -10.89
CA LEU A 166 -6.43 2.16 -12.25
C LEU A 166 -5.52 2.82 -13.30
N HIS A 167 -5.19 4.10 -13.11
CA HIS A 167 -4.22 4.77 -13.96
C HIS A 167 -2.81 4.16 -13.86
N GLN A 168 -2.36 3.83 -12.65
CA GLN A 168 -1.06 3.18 -12.44
C GLN A 168 -1.04 1.76 -12.99
N ARG A 169 -2.11 0.98 -12.84
CA ARG A 169 -2.27 -0.32 -13.47
C ARG A 169 -2.06 -0.24 -14.99
N ALA A 170 -2.79 0.66 -15.66
CA ALA A 170 -2.68 0.85 -17.10
C ALA A 170 -1.28 1.33 -17.54
N ARG A 171 -0.55 2.04 -16.66
CA ARG A 171 0.83 2.42 -16.90
C ARG A 171 1.79 1.24 -16.73
N SER A 172 1.62 0.39 -15.72
CA SER A 172 2.43 -0.82 -15.50
C SER A 172 2.28 -1.78 -16.66
N SER A 173 1.05 -2.13 -17.04
CA SER A 173 0.80 -3.04 -18.14
C SER A 173 1.42 -2.55 -19.45
N ARG A 174 1.34 -1.24 -19.75
CA ARG A 174 2.02 -0.66 -20.93
C ARG A 174 3.53 -0.81 -20.90
N LYS A 175 4.16 -0.63 -19.73
CA LYS A 175 5.60 -0.84 -19.57
C LYS A 175 6.00 -2.30 -19.74
N GLU A 176 5.24 -3.22 -19.14
CA GLU A 176 5.47 -4.67 -19.26
C GLU A 176 5.36 -5.13 -20.72
N THR A 177 4.32 -4.69 -21.43
CA THR A 177 4.16 -4.98 -22.86
C THR A 177 5.35 -4.45 -23.66
N LEU A 178 5.81 -3.22 -23.41
CA LEU A 178 6.97 -2.64 -24.07
C LEU A 178 8.24 -3.45 -23.81
N ASN A 179 8.51 -3.80 -22.55
CA ASN A 179 9.69 -4.57 -22.16
C ASN A 179 9.69 -5.97 -22.81
N TYR A 180 8.53 -6.62 -22.86
CA TYR A 180 8.38 -7.89 -23.55
C TYR A 180 8.70 -7.77 -25.04
N SER A 181 8.15 -6.74 -25.71
CA SER A 181 8.46 -6.46 -27.12
C SER A 181 9.95 -6.18 -27.36
N LEU A 182 10.61 -5.42 -26.48
CA LEU A 182 12.04 -5.14 -26.58
C LEU A 182 12.90 -6.41 -26.38
N LYS A 183 12.57 -7.22 -25.38
CA LYS A 183 13.27 -8.49 -25.13
C LYS A 183 13.19 -9.45 -26.33
N GLN A 184 12.03 -9.52 -26.98
CA GLN A 184 11.86 -10.32 -28.20
C GLN A 184 12.75 -9.83 -29.36
N ILE A 185 13.05 -8.53 -29.42
CA ILE A 185 13.98 -7.97 -30.42
C ILE A 185 15.42 -8.35 -30.09
N GLU A 186 15.81 -8.31 -28.82
CA GLU A 186 17.16 -8.69 -28.36
C GLU A 186 17.46 -10.19 -28.55
N GLU A 187 16.47 -11.06 -28.30
CA GLU A 187 16.59 -12.52 -28.45
C GLU A 187 16.59 -12.97 -29.92
N HIS A 188 16.00 -12.16 -30.81
CA HIS A 188 15.95 -12.41 -32.25
C HIS A 188 16.45 -11.18 -33.03
N PRO A 189 17.76 -10.85 -32.91
CA PRO A 189 18.32 -9.68 -33.58
C PRO A 189 18.22 -9.88 -35.09
N VAL A 190 17.44 -9.02 -35.74
CA VAL A 190 17.32 -9.02 -37.20
C VAL A 190 18.53 -8.26 -37.74
N TYR A 191 19.36 -8.97 -38.51
CA TYR A 191 20.50 -8.49 -39.30
C TYR A 191 21.77 -8.03 -38.54
N GLN A 192 22.89 -8.70 -38.85
CA GLN A 192 24.28 -8.25 -38.59
C GLN A 192 24.73 -7.20 -39.62
N GLY A 193 23.92 -6.16 -39.83
CA GLY A 193 24.31 -4.97 -40.60
C GLY A 193 24.31 -3.77 -39.67
N GLN A 194 25.37 -2.96 -39.70
CA GLN A 194 25.52 -1.77 -38.85
C GLN A 194 24.28 -0.86 -38.99
N THR A 195 23.41 -0.88 -37.98
CA THR A 195 22.44 0.18 -37.75
C THR A 195 22.71 0.71 -36.34
N GLU A 196 23.40 1.85 -36.27
CA GLU A 196 23.50 2.62 -35.03
C GLU A 196 22.10 3.12 -34.67
N ILE A 197 21.34 2.35 -33.88
CA ILE A 197 20.12 2.87 -33.26
C ILE A 197 20.56 3.77 -32.10
N LYS A 198 20.73 5.08 -32.37
CA LYS A 198 20.94 6.07 -31.32
C LYS A 198 19.58 6.36 -30.66
N PRO A 199 19.38 6.04 -29.37
CA PRO A 199 18.15 6.40 -28.69
C PRO A 199 18.09 7.93 -28.56
N THR A 200 17.36 8.58 -29.46
CA THR A 200 17.11 10.02 -29.34
C THR A 200 16.02 10.23 -28.30
N ASN A 201 16.38 10.96 -27.25
CA ASN A 201 15.53 11.36 -26.13
C ASN A 201 14.08 11.59 -26.55
N GLY A 202 13.17 10.73 -26.07
CA GLY A 202 11.74 10.82 -26.38
C GLY A 202 11.18 12.19 -26.03
N ARG A 203 10.95 13.02 -27.05
CA ARG A 203 10.32 14.34 -26.87
C ARG A 203 8.82 14.15 -26.70
N ARG A 204 8.24 14.80 -25.68
CA ARG A 204 6.79 14.87 -25.51
C ARG A 204 6.22 15.98 -26.37
N LEU A 205 5.12 15.71 -27.09
CA LEU A 205 4.31 16.72 -27.75
C LEU A 205 2.91 16.70 -27.13
N GLY A 206 2.67 17.64 -26.20
CA GLY A 206 1.48 17.63 -25.35
C GLY A 206 1.39 16.39 -24.45
N ASN A 207 0.25 15.70 -24.46
CA ASN A 207 -0.02 14.53 -23.61
C ASN A 207 0.44 13.20 -24.24
N LYS A 208 1.01 13.24 -25.44
CA LYS A 208 1.40 12.05 -26.21
C LYS A 208 2.91 11.86 -26.14
N THR A 209 3.31 10.61 -25.96
CA THR A 209 4.72 10.19 -26.07
C THR A 209 5.02 9.94 -27.55
N ILE A 210 6.03 10.63 -28.09
CA ILE A 210 6.49 10.40 -29.46
C ILE A 210 7.58 9.33 -29.44
N LEU A 211 7.41 8.31 -30.28
CA LEU A 211 8.47 7.36 -30.60
C LEU A 211 9.04 7.78 -31.97
N VAL A 212 10.29 8.23 -31.99
CA VAL A 212 11.00 8.53 -33.22
C VAL A 212 11.79 7.29 -33.60
N ILE A 213 11.49 6.73 -34.77
CA ILE A 213 12.22 5.60 -35.32
C ILE A 213 13.04 6.13 -36.49
N ASP A 214 14.36 6.04 -36.36
CA ASP A 214 15.30 6.34 -37.44
C ASP A 214 15.36 5.13 -38.39
N ALA A 215 14.37 5.08 -39.27
CA ALA A 215 14.22 4.03 -40.27
C ALA A 215 13.39 4.59 -41.43
N TYR A 216 13.65 4.08 -42.64
CA TYR A 216 12.78 4.35 -43.77
C TYR A 216 11.36 3.87 -43.45
N PRO A 217 10.32 4.64 -43.85
CA PRO A 217 8.94 4.19 -43.71
C PRO A 217 8.82 2.81 -44.39
N PRO A 218 8.13 1.83 -43.78
CA PRO A 218 7.93 0.55 -44.42
C PRO A 218 7.29 0.78 -45.79
N SER A 219 8.02 0.48 -46.87
CA SER A 219 7.46 0.49 -48.22
C SER A 219 6.36 -0.56 -48.30
N GLN A 220 5.45 -0.45 -49.27
CA GLN A 220 4.43 -1.49 -49.49
C GLN A 220 5.01 -2.84 -49.95
N ASP A 221 6.33 -2.97 -49.96
CA ASP A 221 7.02 -4.19 -50.36
C ASP A 221 6.83 -5.29 -49.30
N GLN A 222 6.66 -6.52 -49.79
CA GLN A 222 6.47 -7.71 -48.96
C GLN A 222 7.76 -8.19 -48.27
N GLU A 223 8.72 -7.27 -48.04
CA GLU A 223 9.93 -7.61 -47.30
C GLU A 223 9.57 -7.92 -45.84
N PRO A 224 10.06 -9.04 -45.28
CA PRO A 224 9.75 -9.46 -43.91
C PRO A 224 10.05 -8.38 -42.85
N GLY A 225 11.05 -7.52 -43.10
CA GLY A 225 11.41 -6.39 -42.24
C GLY A 225 10.36 -5.26 -42.24
N ALA A 226 9.87 -4.87 -43.43
CA ALA A 226 8.85 -3.83 -43.59
C ALA A 226 7.51 -4.24 -42.96
N GLN A 227 7.12 -5.52 -43.12
CA GLN A 227 5.91 -6.05 -42.49
C GLN A 227 5.97 -6.00 -40.96
N ARG A 228 7.13 -6.31 -40.36
CA ARG A 228 7.32 -6.26 -38.90
C ARG A 228 7.37 -4.82 -38.36
N LEU A 229 8.04 -3.91 -39.06
CA LEU A 229 8.03 -2.46 -38.73
C LEU A 229 6.60 -1.88 -38.79
N TRP A 230 5.83 -2.30 -39.78
CA TRP A 230 4.42 -1.91 -39.89
C TRP A 230 3.57 -2.48 -38.76
N GLN A 231 3.74 -3.76 -38.39
CA GLN A 231 3.07 -4.36 -37.23
C GLN A 231 3.43 -3.64 -35.92
N LEU A 232 4.71 -3.33 -35.69
CA LEU A 232 5.17 -2.53 -34.55
C LEU A 232 4.52 -1.15 -34.52
N MET A 233 4.44 -0.46 -35.66
CA MET A 233 3.76 0.83 -35.76
C MET A 233 2.29 0.73 -35.34
N GLN A 234 1.57 -0.31 -35.79
CA GLN A 234 0.17 -0.49 -35.40
C GLN A 234 0.02 -0.75 -33.89
N ILE A 235 0.89 -1.56 -33.30
CA ILE A 235 0.90 -1.82 -31.86
C ILE A 235 1.16 -0.51 -31.09
N PHE A 236 2.18 0.28 -31.46
CA PHE A 236 2.47 1.55 -30.81
C PHE A 236 1.34 2.57 -30.93
N LYS A 237 0.68 2.65 -32.10
CA LYS A 237 -0.50 3.50 -32.29
C LYS A 237 -1.67 3.07 -31.40
N GLN A 238 -1.94 1.76 -31.27
CA GLN A 238 -2.98 1.24 -30.37
C GLN A 238 -2.69 1.54 -28.89
N LEU A 239 -1.41 1.57 -28.51
CA LEU A 239 -0.97 1.89 -27.14
C LEU A 239 -0.94 3.42 -26.84
N GLY A 240 -1.35 4.25 -27.81
CA GLY A 240 -1.47 5.70 -27.66
C GLY A 240 -0.17 6.49 -27.93
N PHE A 241 0.85 5.84 -28.50
CA PHE A 241 2.07 6.52 -28.95
C PHE A 241 1.85 7.14 -30.33
N HIS A 242 2.50 8.28 -30.55
CA HIS A 242 2.58 8.87 -31.88
C HIS A 242 3.94 8.48 -32.48
N VAL A 243 3.92 7.69 -33.55
CA VAL A 243 5.13 7.19 -34.21
C VAL A 243 5.45 8.10 -35.39
N ILE A 244 6.69 8.60 -35.45
CA ILE A 244 7.19 9.42 -36.56
C ILE A 244 8.43 8.73 -37.12
N PHE A 245 8.45 8.52 -38.44
CA PHE A 245 9.63 8.09 -39.18
C PHE A 245 10.36 9.34 -39.64
N VAL A 246 11.65 9.40 -39.32
CA VAL A 246 12.54 10.43 -39.87
C VAL A 246 13.50 9.69 -40.77
N PRO A 247 13.44 9.89 -42.10
CA PRO A 247 14.48 9.36 -42.98
C PRO A 247 15.78 10.10 -42.65
N ASP A 248 16.88 9.35 -42.56
CA ASP A 248 18.23 9.89 -42.43
C ASP A 248 18.58 10.65 -43.72
N ASN A 249 18.19 11.92 -43.77
CA ASN A 249 18.70 12.86 -44.76
C ASN A 249 20.06 13.30 -44.25
N GLY A 250 21.10 12.53 -44.59
CA GLY A 250 22.48 12.90 -44.32
C GLY A 250 22.71 14.36 -44.74
N GLY A 251 22.97 15.20 -43.73
CA GLY A 251 23.21 16.63 -43.82
C GLY A 251 23.74 17.16 -42.50
#